data_AF-A0A7K0YU47-F1
#
_entry.id   AF-A0A7K0YU47-F1
#
_cell.length_a   1.000
_cell.length_b   1.000
_cell.length_c   1.000
_cell.angle_alpha   90.00
_cell.angle_beta   90.00
_cell.angle_gamma   90.00
#
_symmetry.space_group_name_H-M   'P 1'
#
loop_
_entity.id
_entity.type
_entity.pdbx_description
1 polymer ?
#
loop_
_entity_poly.entity_id
_entity_poly.type
_entity_poly.pdbx_seq_one_letter_code
_entity_poly.pdbx_strand_id
1 'polypeptide(L)'
;MTYAYLGPVGTFTWTALGQVPDAAGADWLPVNNVGEALSAVIDGRAEAAMIAVENSIEGGVSAAQDALAQSTGLQILGEYLVPVNFDVVVRPGTAL
;
A
#
# COMPACT_ATOMS: atom_id res chain seq x y z
N MET A 1 -12.95 -2.12 -11.38
CA MET A 1 -12.17 -2.92 -10.40
C MET A 1 -11.52 -1.93 -9.44
N THR A 2 -11.50 -2.23 -8.15
CA THR A 2 -11.04 -1.30 -7.12
C THR A 2 -9.90 -1.94 -6.32
N TYR A 3 -8.82 -1.20 -6.09
CA TYR A 3 -7.67 -1.66 -5.31
C TYR A 3 -7.50 -0.79 -4.07
N ALA A 4 -7.49 -1.38 -2.89
CA ALA A 4 -7.20 -0.66 -1.66
C ALA A 4 -5.68 -0.50 -1.46
N TYR A 5 -5.24 0.60 -0.87
CA TYR A 5 -3.84 0.77 -0.49
C TYR A 5 -3.71 1.68 0.73
N LEU A 6 -2.61 1.51 1.48
CA LEU A 6 -2.30 2.41 2.59
C LEU A 6 -1.99 3.81 2.05
N GLY A 7 -2.92 4.74 2.23
CA GLY A 7 -2.86 6.09 1.68
C GLY A 7 -2.02 7.05 2.53
N PRO A 8 -1.97 8.34 2.12
CA PRO A 8 -2.64 8.93 0.94
C PRO A 8 -1.90 8.66 -0.38
N VAL A 9 -2.35 9.30 -1.48
CA VAL A 9 -1.58 9.37 -2.74
C VAL A 9 -0.15 9.86 -2.47
N GLY A 10 0.84 9.23 -3.10
CA GLY A 10 2.26 9.56 -2.96
C GLY A 10 3.02 8.76 -1.89
N THR A 11 2.35 7.85 -1.16
CA THR A 11 3.04 6.88 -0.30
C THR A 11 3.80 5.81 -1.10
N PHE A 12 4.72 5.09 -0.46
CA PHE A 12 5.40 3.96 -1.13
C PHE A 12 4.45 2.84 -1.56
N THR A 13 3.36 2.61 -0.82
CA THR A 13 2.29 1.68 -1.19
C THR A 13 1.48 2.16 -2.39
N TRP A 14 1.28 3.48 -2.54
CA TRP A 14 0.72 4.06 -3.77
C TRP A 14 1.65 3.83 -4.96
N THR A 15 2.95 4.06 -4.81
CA THR A 15 3.96 3.77 -5.83
C THR A 15 4.03 2.28 -6.18
N ALA A 16 3.94 1.40 -5.18
CA ALA A 16 3.91 -0.05 -5.37
C ALA A 16 2.69 -0.48 -6.18
N LEU A 17 1.51 0.07 -5.88
CA LEU A 17 0.27 -0.25 -6.59
C LEU A 17 0.37 0.11 -8.08
N GLY A 18 1.11 1.17 -8.42
CA GLY A 18 1.40 1.53 -9.81
C GLY A 18 2.24 0.52 -10.60
N GLN A 19 2.87 -0.45 -9.93
CA GLN A 19 3.61 -1.54 -10.58
C GLN A 19 2.72 -2.73 -10.95
N VAL A 20 1.46 -2.76 -10.49
CA VAL A 20 0.50 -3.83 -10.74
C VAL A 20 -0.19 -3.60 -12.09
N PRO A 21 0.02 -4.44 -13.12
CA PRO A 21 -0.58 -4.21 -14.45
C PRO A 21 -2.11 -4.16 -14.41
N ASP A 22 -2.74 -5.04 -13.62
CA ASP A 22 -4.20 -5.12 -13.50
C ASP A 22 -4.83 -3.91 -12.76
N ALA A 23 -4.02 -3.18 -11.99
CA ALA A 23 -4.45 -1.96 -11.32
C ALA A 23 -4.39 -0.72 -12.26
N ALA A 24 -3.81 -0.84 -13.45
CA ALA A 24 -3.73 0.25 -14.41
C ALA A 24 -5.13 0.62 -14.93
N GLY A 25 -5.55 1.87 -14.70
CA GLY A 25 -6.90 2.35 -15.06
C GLY A 25 -8.03 1.87 -14.14
N ALA A 26 -7.70 1.17 -13.05
CA ALA A 26 -8.64 0.79 -12.00
C ALA A 26 -8.83 1.93 -10.98
N ASP A 27 -9.88 1.84 -10.16
CA ASP A 27 -10.08 2.78 -9.05
C ASP A 27 -9.16 2.44 -7.89
N TRP A 28 -8.46 3.43 -7.34
CA TRP A 28 -7.56 3.22 -6.20
C TRP A 28 -8.18 3.84 -4.95
N LEU A 29 -8.46 3.00 -3.96
CA LEU A 29 -9.08 3.36 -2.69
C LEU A 29 -8.00 3.60 -1.63
N PRO A 30 -7.69 4.86 -1.26
CA PRO A 30 -6.81 5.13 -0.14
C PRO A 30 -7.53 4.77 1.17
N VAL A 31 -6.83 4.05 2.05
CA VAL A 31 -7.28 3.76 3.42
C VAL A 31 -6.24 4.21 4.44
N ASN A 32 -6.63 4.26 5.72
CA ASN A 32 -5.80 4.86 6.77
C ASN A 32 -4.85 3.88 7.45
N ASN A 33 -5.11 2.58 7.36
CA ASN A 33 -4.31 1.54 8.00
C ASN A 33 -4.44 0.19 7.26
N VAL A 34 -3.56 -0.75 7.61
CA VAL A 34 -3.54 -2.09 6.99
C VAL A 34 -4.84 -2.86 7.24
N GLY A 35 -5.41 -2.77 8.45
CA GLY A 35 -6.68 -3.43 8.77
C GLY A 35 -7.81 -3.00 7.83
N GLU A 36 -7.96 -1.70 7.58
CA GLU A 36 -8.94 -1.17 6.62
C GLU A 36 -8.70 -1.68 5.19
N ALA A 37 -7.44 -1.87 4.78
CA ALA A 37 -7.09 -2.40 3.46
C ALA A 37 -7.52 -3.86 3.33
N LEU A 38 -7.20 -4.68 4.33
CA LEU A 38 -7.57 -6.09 4.37
C LEU A 38 -9.09 -6.27 4.46
N SER A 39 -9.76 -5.51 5.32
CA SER A 39 -11.23 -5.52 5.42
C SER A 39 -11.89 -5.07 4.11
N ALA A 40 -11.30 -4.14 3.35
CA ALA A 40 -11.86 -3.75 2.05
C ALA A 40 -11.96 -4.93 1.08
N VAL A 41 -10.99 -5.84 1.11
CA VAL A 41 -11.02 -7.07 0.29
C VAL A 41 -12.03 -8.06 0.85
N ILE A 42 -12.01 -8.31 2.16
CA ILE A 42 -12.93 -9.25 2.82
C ILE A 42 -14.40 -8.85 2.63
N ASP A 43 -14.71 -7.55 2.70
CA ASP A 43 -16.05 -7.00 2.54
C ASP A 43 -16.48 -6.87 1.06
N GLY A 44 -15.60 -7.16 0.11
CA GLY A 44 -15.84 -6.98 -1.32
C GLY A 44 -15.90 -5.52 -1.79
N ARG A 45 -15.39 -4.57 -0.99
CA ARG A 45 -15.26 -3.15 -1.38
C ARG A 45 -14.06 -2.90 -2.30
N ALA A 46 -13.07 -3.79 -2.27
CA ALA A 46 -11.91 -3.82 -3.16
C ALA A 46 -11.64 -5.25 -3.62
N GLU A 47 -11.09 -5.41 -4.82
CA GLU A 47 -10.70 -6.70 -5.39
C GLU A 47 -9.39 -7.21 -4.77
N ALA A 48 -8.47 -6.28 -4.50
CA ALA A 48 -7.19 -6.58 -3.87
C ALA A 48 -6.69 -5.37 -3.05
N ALA A 49 -5.70 -5.60 -2.20
CA ALA A 49 -5.06 -4.58 -1.38
C ALA A 49 -3.54 -4.58 -1.54
N MET A 50 -2.95 -3.39 -1.65
CA MET A 50 -1.50 -3.18 -1.60
C MET A 50 -1.09 -2.75 -0.19
N ILE A 51 -0.27 -3.58 0.46
CA ILE A 51 0.26 -3.32 1.81
C ILE A 51 1.78 -3.50 1.83
N ALA A 52 2.47 -2.72 2.67
CA ALA A 52 3.86 -2.98 2.98
C ALA A 52 3.94 -4.15 3.97
N VAL A 53 4.74 -5.18 3.67
CA VAL A 53 4.92 -6.38 4.52
C VAL A 53 6.32 -6.44 5.14
N GLU A 54 7.33 -5.86 4.49
CA GLU A 54 8.71 -5.85 4.98
C GLU A 54 9.43 -4.58 4.52
N ASN A 55 10.40 -4.12 5.31
CA ASN A 55 11.32 -3.05 4.97
C ASN A 55 12.76 -3.45 5.36
N SER A 56 13.76 -2.85 4.72
CA SER A 56 15.19 -3.15 4.95
C SER A 56 15.78 -2.52 6.21
N ILE A 57 15.00 -1.70 6.92
CA ILE A 57 15.38 -1.02 8.15
C ILE A 57 14.56 -1.63 9.28
N GLU A 58 15.20 -2.00 10.38
CA GLU A 58 14.55 -2.64 11.52
C GLU A 58 13.40 -1.79 12.07
N GLY A 59 12.24 -2.42 12.28
CA GLY A 59 11.07 -1.80 12.90
C GLY A 59 10.19 -1.03 11.91
N GLY A 60 9.00 -1.57 11.64
CA GLY A 60 7.99 -0.83 10.88
C GLY A 60 6.81 -1.64 10.38
N VAL A 61 6.92 -2.98 10.31
CA VAL A 61 5.96 -3.78 9.53
C VAL A 61 5.36 -4.98 10.28
N SER A 62 5.61 -5.12 11.58
CA SER A 62 4.97 -6.17 12.40
C SER A 62 3.44 -6.07 12.36
N ALA A 63 2.88 -4.86 12.38
CA ALA A 63 1.44 -4.65 12.34
C ALA A 63 0.78 -5.24 11.06
N ALA A 64 1.47 -5.21 9.92
CA ALA A 64 0.93 -5.78 8.68
C ALA A 64 0.99 -7.31 8.70
N GLN A 65 2.08 -7.87 9.21
CA GLN A 65 2.26 -9.31 9.40
C GLN A 65 1.24 -9.86 10.40
N ASP A 66 1.04 -9.17 11.53
CA ASP A 66 0.04 -9.52 12.54
C ASP A 66 -1.37 -9.48 11.97
N ALA A 67 -1.70 -8.43 11.20
CA ALA A 67 -3.00 -8.29 10.56
C ALA A 67 -3.26 -9.39 9.53
N LEU A 68 -2.25 -9.74 8.72
CA LEU A 68 -2.33 -10.86 7.78
C LEU A 68 -2.51 -12.20 8.51
N ALA A 69 -1.77 -12.43 9.58
CA ALA A 69 -1.85 -13.66 10.37
C ALA A 69 -3.22 -13.85 11.05
N GLN A 70 -3.90 -12.75 11.38
CA GLN A 70 -5.24 -12.76 11.98
C GLN A 70 -6.37 -12.80 10.93
N SER A 71 -6.07 -12.49 9.67
CA SER A 71 -7.07 -12.45 8.60
C SER A 71 -7.28 -13.85 8.00
N THR A 72 -8.51 -14.13 7.60
CA THR A 72 -8.87 -15.37 6.89
C THR A 72 -9.54 -15.03 5.56
N GLY A 73 -9.47 -15.94 4.59
CA GLY A 73 -10.08 -15.73 3.27
C GLY A 73 -9.28 -14.80 2.34
N LEU A 74 -8.02 -14.53 2.65
CA LEU A 74 -7.11 -13.74 1.80
C LEU A 74 -6.02 -14.61 1.18
N GLN A 75 -5.55 -14.21 0.01
CA GLN A 75 -4.45 -14.83 -0.69
C GLN A 75 -3.48 -13.75 -1.22
N ILE A 76 -2.18 -13.99 -1.08
CA ILE A 76 -1.15 -13.13 -1.67
C ILE A 76 -1.11 -13.39 -3.18
N LEU A 77 -1.37 -12.35 -3.98
CA LEU A 77 -1.41 -12.42 -5.44
C LEU A 77 -0.08 -12.04 -6.10
N GLY A 78 0.78 -11.30 -5.39
CA GLY A 78 2.08 -10.86 -5.89
C GLY A 78 2.84 -10.04 -4.86
N GLU A 79 4.12 -9.81 -5.14
CA GLU A 79 5.01 -8.96 -4.34
C GLU A 79 5.73 -7.96 -5.25
N TYR A 80 6.00 -6.77 -4.71
CA TYR A 80 6.60 -5.66 -5.44
C TYR A 80 7.65 -4.99 -4.57
N LEU A 81 8.89 -4.96 -5.06
CA LEU A 81 9.98 -4.27 -4.41
C LEU A 81 10.00 -2.81 -4.87
N VAL A 82 9.83 -1.89 -3.92
CA VAL A 82 9.93 -0.44 -4.17
C VAL A 82 11.24 0.09 -3.59
N PRO A 83 12.18 0.58 -4.41
CA PRO A 83 13.35 1.29 -3.93
C PRO A 83 12.93 2.55 -3.16
N VAL A 84 13.32 2.63 -1.89
CA VAL A 84 13.02 3.78 -1.03
C VAL A 84 14.06 4.88 -1.29
N ASN A 85 13.59 5.97 -1.88
CA ASN A 85 14.37 7.20 -2.07
C ASN A 85 13.64 8.35 -1.37
N PHE A 86 14.41 9.27 -0.76
CA PHE A 86 13.86 10.45 -0.10
C PHE A 86 14.29 11.71 -0.85
N ASP A 87 13.31 12.55 -1.16
CA ASP A 87 13.53 13.85 -1.78
C ASP A 87 13.40 14.97 -0.75
N VAL A 88 14.27 15.97 -0.85
CA VAL A 88 14.11 17.23 -0.11
C VAL A 88 13.17 18.12 -0.91
N VAL A 89 11.94 18.27 -0.43
CA VAL A 89 10.90 19.09 -1.08
C VAL A 89 10.73 20.43 -0.36
N VAL A 90 10.70 21.52 -1.14
CA VAL A 90 10.49 22.89 -0.64
C VAL A 90 9.38 23.58 -1.39
N ARG A 91 8.84 24.67 -0.82
CA ARG A 91 7.86 25.51 -1.51
C ARG A 91 8.53 26.23 -2.70
N PRO A 92 7.80 26.50 -3.79
CA PRO A 92 8.32 27.33 -4.87
C PRO A 92 8.86 28.66 -4.35
N GLY A 93 10.07 29.03 -4.76
CA GLY A 93 10.75 30.27 -4.34
C GLY A 93 11.60 30.14 -3.07
N THR A 94 11.68 28.97 -2.42
CA THR A 94 12.63 28.72 -1.34
C THR A 94 14.06 28.63 -1.91
N ALA A 95 14.99 29.44 -1.37
CA ALA A 95 16.41 29.29 -1.63
C ALA A 95 16.93 28.04 -0.89
N LEU A 96 17.61 27.15 -1.63
CA LEU A 96 18.24 25.94 -1.12
C LEU A 96 19.73 26.19 -0.83
#